data_AF-A0A397VC20-F1
#
_entry.id   AF-A0A397VC20-F1
#
_cell.length_a   1.000
_cell.length_b   1.000
_cell.length_c   1.000
_cell.angle_alpha   90.00
_cell.angle_beta   90.00
_cell.angle_gamma   90.00
#
_symmetry.space_group_name_H-M   'P 1'
#
loop_
_entity.id
_entity.type
_entity.pdbx_description
1 polymer ?
#
loop_
_entity_poly.entity_id
_entity_poly.type
_entity_poly.pdbx_seq_one_letter_code
_entity_poly.pdbx_strand_id
1 'polypeptide(L)'
;MKDWQGPAIWIYNDAMFNEHDFNALLNLHEGGKRADPTKIGKFGIGFNSCFHFTDVPSFVSGKYIQFLDPHEKFLGKQRGLQINFLENEKFRHLFKDQLTPYIGVEGCRFDQKFEGTLFRLPLRIHPSEICDEIFNTTKILNFL
;
A
#
# COMPACT_ATOMS: atom_id res chain seq x y z
N MET A 1 -4.57 -8.00 10.62
CA MET A 1 -3.47 -8.09 9.63
C MET A 1 -2.14 -8.54 10.25
N LYS A 2 -2.15 -9.55 11.13
CA LYS A 2 -0.94 -9.97 11.88
C LYS A 2 0.15 -10.53 10.96
N ASP A 3 -0.25 -11.34 10.00
CA ASP A 3 0.65 -12.00 9.03
C ASP A 3 1.39 -11.01 8.11
N TRP A 4 0.93 -9.76 8.04
CA TRP A 4 1.48 -8.69 7.20
C TRP A 4 2.39 -7.72 7.97
N GLN A 5 2.74 -8.03 9.22
CA GLN A 5 3.67 -7.26 10.06
C GLN A 5 5.14 -7.70 9.91
N GLY A 6 5.40 -8.69 9.04
CA GLY A 6 6.73 -9.22 8.78
C GLY A 6 7.58 -8.36 7.81
N PRO A 7 8.64 -8.97 7.23
CA PRO A 7 9.50 -8.33 6.23
C PRO A 7 8.71 -7.72 5.08
N ALA A 8 9.19 -6.59 4.56
CA ALA A 8 8.52 -5.84 3.50
C ALA A 8 9.53 -5.22 2.53
N ILE A 9 9.10 -4.99 1.30
CA ILE A 9 9.78 -4.12 0.35
C ILE A 9 9.28 -2.69 0.59
N TRP A 10 10.22 -1.75 0.70
CA TRP A 10 9.95 -0.32 0.84
C TRP A 10 10.31 0.39 -0.46
N ILE A 11 9.41 1.26 -0.93
CA ILE A 11 9.62 2.06 -2.14
C ILE A 11 9.28 3.51 -1.82
N TYR A 12 10.25 4.41 -1.97
CA TYR A 12 10.09 5.83 -1.72
C TYR A 12 10.16 6.63 -3.02
N ASN A 13 9.36 7.69 -3.10
CA ASN A 13 9.55 8.79 -4.03
C ASN A 13 9.21 10.12 -3.36
N ASP A 14 9.81 11.20 -3.86
CA ASP A 14 9.66 12.57 -3.37
C ASP A 14 8.40 13.28 -3.87
N ALA A 15 7.63 12.65 -4.77
CA ALA A 15 6.32 13.14 -5.17
C ALA A 15 5.21 12.69 -4.21
N MET A 16 4.19 13.52 -4.07
CA MET A 16 3.00 13.22 -3.28
C MET A 16 1.82 12.91 -4.19
N PHE A 17 1.03 11.92 -3.81
CA PHE A 17 -0.27 11.67 -4.39
C PHE A 17 -1.22 12.82 -4.08
N ASN A 18 -1.91 13.31 -5.11
CA ASN A 18 -3.09 14.16 -4.95
C ASN A 18 -4.36 13.30 -4.82
N GLU A 19 -5.49 13.91 -4.48
CA GLU A 19 -6.78 13.19 -4.32
C GLU A 19 -7.20 12.41 -5.58
N HIS A 20 -6.91 12.93 -6.77
CA HIS A 20 -7.19 12.22 -8.01
C HIS A 20 -6.33 10.96 -8.14
N ASP A 21 -5.05 10.99 -7.74
CA ASP A 21 -4.17 9.81 -7.78
C ASP A 21 -4.64 8.73 -6.78
N PHE A 22 -5.07 9.12 -5.58
CA PHE A 22 -5.67 8.20 -4.60
C PHE A 22 -6.91 7.50 -5.17
N ASN A 23 -7.84 8.28 -5.72
CA ASN A 23 -9.08 7.75 -6.30
C ASN A 23 -8.80 6.86 -7.52
N ALA A 24 -7.85 7.24 -8.37
CA ALA A 24 -7.45 6.43 -9.51
C ALA A 24 -6.91 5.06 -9.06
N LEU A 25 -6.11 5.04 -7.99
CA LEU A 25 -5.50 3.82 -7.48
C LEU A 25 -6.51 2.89 -6.78
N LEU A 26 -7.52 3.43 -6.09
CA LEU A 26 -8.64 2.63 -5.57
C LEU A 26 -9.47 2.00 -6.69
N ASN A 27 -9.86 2.80 -7.69
CA ASN A 27 -10.71 2.37 -8.79
C ASN A 27 -10.05 1.35 -9.74
N LEU A 28 -8.71 1.30 -9.78
CA LEU A 28 -7.97 0.27 -10.53
C LEU A 28 -8.36 -1.16 -10.09
N HIS A 29 -8.73 -1.34 -8.83
CA HIS A 29 -9.08 -2.64 -8.26
C HIS A 29 -10.57 -3.00 -8.42
N GLU A 30 -11.42 -2.09 -8.91
CA GLU A 30 -12.87 -2.34 -9.09
C GLU A 30 -13.23 -3.09 -10.38
N GLY A 31 -12.27 -3.45 -11.23
CA GLY A 31 -12.55 -4.26 -12.43
C GLY A 31 -13.41 -3.53 -13.48
N GLY A 32 -13.33 -2.21 -13.54
CA GLY A 32 -14.07 -1.40 -14.49
C GLY A 32 -13.38 -1.32 -15.85
N LYS A 33 -13.92 -2.01 -16.86
CA LYS A 33 -13.76 -1.67 -18.28
C LYS A 33 -14.09 -0.18 -18.51
N ARG A 34 -13.11 0.71 -18.35
CA ARG A 34 -13.01 2.01 -19.03
C ARG A 34 -11.55 2.20 -19.40
N ALA A 35 -11.16 1.44 -20.43
CA ALA A 35 -9.99 1.75 -21.22
C ALA A 35 -10.25 3.07 -21.93
N ASP A 36 -9.84 4.17 -21.30
CA ASP A 36 -9.37 5.32 -22.06
C ASP A 36 -7.98 4.94 -22.57
N PRO A 37 -7.80 4.66 -23.87
CA PRO A 37 -6.52 4.25 -24.43
C PRO A 37 -5.41 5.30 -24.19
N THR A 38 -5.79 6.55 -23.89
CA THR A 38 -4.85 7.64 -23.62
C THR A 38 -4.32 7.65 -22.17
N LYS A 39 -4.90 6.85 -21.26
CA LYS A 39 -4.48 6.76 -19.84
C LYS A 39 -3.73 5.47 -19.50
N ILE A 40 -3.49 4.61 -20.49
CA ILE A 40 -2.62 3.43 -20.36
C ILE A 40 -1.21 3.93 -20.06
N GLY A 41 -0.71 3.62 -18.85
CA GLY A 41 0.68 3.89 -18.47
C GLY A 41 0.88 4.76 -17.22
N LYS A 42 -0.14 5.46 -16.71
CA LYS A 42 0.07 6.35 -15.55
C LYS A 42 0.01 5.65 -14.19
N PHE A 43 -0.86 4.63 -14.01
CA PHE A 43 -0.99 3.94 -12.72
C PHE A 43 -1.36 2.44 -12.79
N GLY A 44 -1.73 1.88 -13.96
CA GLY A 44 -2.58 0.67 -13.99
C GLY A 44 -1.92 -0.70 -14.21
N ILE A 45 -0.73 -0.79 -14.81
CA ILE A 45 -0.08 -2.09 -15.09
C ILE A 45 1.11 -2.32 -14.16
N GLY A 46 1.90 -1.27 -13.91
CA GLY A 46 3.07 -1.34 -13.03
C GLY A 46 2.71 -1.64 -11.58
N PHE A 47 1.63 -1.05 -11.06
CA PHE A 47 1.22 -1.30 -9.68
C PHE A 47 0.77 -2.75 -9.44
N ASN A 48 0.15 -3.40 -10.44
CA ASN A 48 -0.27 -4.80 -10.33
C ASN A 48 0.91 -5.75 -10.08
N SER A 49 2.14 -5.37 -10.46
CA SER A 49 3.33 -6.18 -10.14
C SER A 49 3.59 -6.30 -8.64
N CYS A 50 3.10 -5.35 -7.82
CA CYS A 50 3.19 -5.44 -6.36
C CYS A 50 2.49 -6.69 -5.83
N PHE A 51 1.44 -7.15 -6.52
CA PHE A 51 0.67 -8.33 -6.13
C PHE A 51 1.42 -9.65 -6.29
N HIS A 52 2.56 -9.67 -6.98
CA HIS A 52 3.47 -10.82 -6.91
C HIS A 52 4.07 -10.98 -5.51
N PHE A 53 4.28 -9.88 -4.78
CA PHE A 53 4.95 -9.88 -3.48
C PHE A 53 3.98 -9.83 -2.29
N THR A 54 2.84 -9.14 -2.43
CA THR A 54 1.94 -8.83 -1.31
C THR A 54 0.47 -8.90 -1.71
N ASP A 55 -0.43 -9.21 -0.77
CA ASP A 55 -1.89 -9.06 -1.00
C ASP A 55 -2.43 -7.72 -0.50
N VAL A 56 -1.70 -7.07 0.41
CA VAL A 56 -2.16 -5.84 1.09
C VAL A 56 -1.12 -4.73 1.01
N PRO A 57 -0.83 -4.23 -0.21
CA PRO A 57 0.05 -3.10 -0.36
C PRO A 57 -0.56 -1.88 0.34
N SER A 58 0.32 -1.02 0.84
CA SER A 58 -0.08 0.18 1.56
C SER A 58 0.92 1.28 1.34
N PHE A 59 0.50 2.53 1.51
CA PHE A 59 1.40 3.66 1.37
C PHE A 59 1.01 4.85 2.22
N VAL A 60 1.99 5.68 2.52
CA VAL A 60 1.83 6.98 3.18
C VAL A 60 2.17 8.06 2.16
N SER A 61 1.29 9.03 1.97
CA SER A 61 1.54 10.21 1.15
C SER A 61 0.79 11.42 1.71
N GLY A 62 1.51 12.52 1.93
CA GLY A 62 0.95 13.70 2.54
C GLY A 62 0.41 13.40 3.93
N LYS A 63 -0.88 13.68 4.16
CA LYS A 63 -1.56 13.46 5.45
C LYS A 63 -2.32 12.12 5.53
N TYR A 64 -2.16 11.28 4.50
CA TYR A 64 -2.93 10.06 4.36
C TYR A 64 -2.06 8.82 4.43
N ILE A 65 -2.61 7.78 5.07
CA ILE A 65 -2.20 6.40 4.89
C ILE A 65 -3.31 5.66 4.15
N GLN A 66 -2.93 4.84 3.18
CA GLN A 66 -3.83 4.04 2.37
C GLN A 66 -3.45 2.57 2.50
N PHE A 67 -4.44 1.72 2.81
CA PHE A 67 -4.33 0.27 2.70
C PHE A 67 -5.15 -0.20 1.50
N LEU A 68 -4.67 -1.18 0.76
CA LEU A 68 -5.40 -1.83 -0.32
C LEU A 68 -5.61 -3.30 0.04
N ASP A 69 -6.79 -3.81 -0.29
CA ASP A 69 -7.23 -5.17 0.02
C ASP A 69 -8.21 -5.63 -1.08
N PRO A 70 -7.74 -5.90 -2.30
CA PRO A 70 -8.60 -6.13 -3.46
C PRO A 70 -9.59 -7.29 -3.30
N HIS A 71 -9.28 -8.26 -2.42
CA HIS A 71 -10.14 -9.41 -2.10
C HIS A 71 -10.97 -9.21 -0.82
N GLU A 72 -10.97 -8.01 -0.25
CA GLU A 72 -11.85 -7.61 0.87
C GLU A 72 -11.71 -8.48 2.14
N LYS A 73 -10.54 -9.11 2.33
CA LYS A 73 -10.29 -10.13 3.36
C LYS A 73 -9.87 -9.54 4.70
N PHE A 74 -9.28 -8.36 4.69
CA PHE A 74 -8.57 -7.76 5.82
C PHE A 74 -9.20 -6.44 6.30
N LEU A 75 -9.96 -5.74 5.45
CA LEU A 75 -10.55 -4.42 5.74
C LEU A 75 -12.07 -4.43 5.89
N GLY A 76 -12.68 -5.60 6.15
CA GLY A 76 -14.10 -5.70 6.51
C GLY A 76 -15.04 -5.35 5.35
N LYS A 77 -14.89 -6.03 4.20
CA LYS A 77 -15.67 -5.80 2.96
C LYS A 77 -15.39 -4.47 2.26
N GLN A 78 -14.17 -3.96 2.42
CA GLN A 78 -13.69 -2.76 1.71
C GLN A 78 -12.43 -3.11 0.93
N ARG A 79 -12.33 -2.64 -0.32
CA ARG A 79 -11.16 -2.87 -1.18
C ARG A 79 -9.96 -1.99 -0.86
N GLY A 80 -10.18 -0.97 -0.04
CA GLY A 80 -9.14 -0.11 0.47
C GLY A 80 -9.66 0.79 1.57
N LEU A 81 -8.74 1.28 2.40
CA LEU A 81 -9.03 2.16 3.53
C LEU A 81 -8.05 3.33 3.52
N GLN A 82 -8.58 4.52 3.25
CA GLN A 82 -7.84 5.78 3.33
C GLN A 82 -8.08 6.43 4.69
N ILE A 83 -7.02 6.83 5.38
CA ILE A 83 -7.12 7.47 6.69
C ILE A 83 -6.27 8.72 6.69
N ASN A 84 -6.90 9.85 7.02
CA ASN A 84 -6.19 11.07 7.38
C ASN A 84 -5.66 10.92 8.81
N PHE A 85 -4.38 10.56 8.94
CA PHE A 85 -3.80 10.26 10.25
C PHE A 85 -3.56 11.52 11.10
N LEU A 86 -3.50 12.71 10.49
CA LEU A 86 -3.37 13.97 11.22
C LEU A 86 -4.67 14.37 11.91
N GLU A 87 -5.81 14.10 11.28
CA GLU A 87 -7.14 14.41 11.84
C GLU A 87 -7.69 13.29 12.73
N ASN A 88 -7.16 12.07 12.62
CA ASN A 88 -7.66 10.90 13.36
C ASN A 88 -6.71 10.45 14.48
N GLU A 89 -6.74 11.15 15.61
CA GLU A 89 -5.97 10.78 16.82
C GLU A 89 -6.27 9.36 17.32
N LYS A 90 -7.55 8.99 17.36
CA LYS A 90 -7.99 7.67 17.81
C LYS A 90 -7.33 6.56 16.99
N PHE A 91 -7.24 6.74 15.67
CA PHE A 91 -6.55 5.80 14.80
C PHE A 91 -5.07 5.67 15.17
N ARG A 92 -4.37 6.80 15.35
CA ARG A 92 -2.94 6.79 15.76
C ARG A 92 -2.72 6.07 17.09
N HIS A 93 -3.65 6.20 18.03
CA HIS A 93 -3.53 5.56 19.34
C HIS A 93 -3.93 4.08 19.36
N LEU A 94 -4.99 3.70 18.65
CA LEU A 94 -5.53 2.35 18.64
C LEU A 94 -4.76 1.40 17.71
N PHE A 95 -4.16 1.92 16.64
CA PHE A 95 -3.49 1.13 15.61
C PHE A 95 -1.99 1.40 15.54
N LYS A 96 -1.35 1.67 16.69
CA LYS A 96 0.10 1.92 16.78
C LYS A 96 0.93 0.83 16.14
N ASP A 97 0.58 -0.44 16.36
CA ASP A 97 1.31 -1.58 15.78
C ASP A 97 1.22 -1.58 14.25
N GLN A 98 0.14 -1.06 13.68
CA GLN A 98 -0.02 -0.92 12.24
C GLN A 98 0.83 0.21 11.65
N LEU A 99 1.11 1.27 12.44
CA LEU A 99 1.90 2.43 12.04
C LEU A 99 3.40 2.26 12.29
N THR A 100 3.75 1.49 13.33
CA THR A 100 5.14 1.28 13.77
C THR A 100 6.10 0.93 12.63
N PRO A 101 5.76 0.08 11.63
CA PRO A 101 6.68 -0.26 10.56
C PRO A 101 7.16 0.91 9.70
N TYR A 102 6.38 1.99 9.58
CA TYR A 102 6.76 3.15 8.75
C TYR A 102 7.60 4.16 9.52
N ILE A 103 7.51 4.16 10.86
CA ILE A 103 8.15 5.18 11.69
C ILE A 103 9.67 5.12 11.50
N GLY A 104 10.26 6.25 11.13
CA GLY A 104 11.70 6.38 10.89
C GLY A 104 12.16 6.05 9.46
N VAL A 105 11.31 5.41 8.64
CA VAL A 105 11.60 5.19 7.22
C VAL A 105 11.39 6.50 6.46
N GLU A 106 12.45 7.05 5.87
CA GLU A 106 12.45 8.35 5.17
C GLU A 106 11.86 9.50 6.01
N GLY A 107 12.00 9.42 7.34
CA GLY A 107 11.49 10.44 8.26
C GLY A 107 9.97 10.42 8.48
N CYS A 108 9.27 9.33 8.14
CA CYS A 108 7.84 9.19 8.45
C CYS A 108 7.61 9.13 9.98
N ARG A 109 6.64 9.90 10.49
CA ARG A 109 6.37 10.03 11.94
C ARG A 109 4.89 10.01 12.34
N PHE A 110 3.96 10.18 11.39
CA PHE A 110 2.50 10.29 11.63
C PHE A 110 2.04 11.43 12.57
N ASP A 111 2.93 12.32 12.99
CA ASP A 111 2.61 13.56 13.71
C ASP A 111 2.64 14.80 12.81
N GLN A 112 3.10 14.63 11.58
CA GLN A 112 3.19 15.65 10.55
C GLN A 112 2.91 15.05 9.17
N LYS A 113 2.68 15.92 8.19
CA LYS A 113 2.56 15.53 6.78
C LYS A 113 3.86 14.84 6.32
N PHE A 114 3.73 13.74 5.58
CA PHE A 114 4.84 13.10 4.91
C PHE A 114 5.04 13.74 3.52
N GLU A 115 6.17 14.42 3.33
CA GLU A 115 6.51 15.12 2.08
C GLU A 115 7.13 14.13 1.08
N GLY A 116 6.27 13.28 0.52
CA GLY A 116 6.62 12.26 -0.47
C GLY A 116 5.58 11.15 -0.47
N THR A 117 5.93 10.02 -1.07
CA THR A 117 5.13 8.80 -1.05
C THR A 117 6.00 7.60 -0.69
N LEU A 118 5.60 6.89 0.37
CA LEU A 118 6.29 5.72 0.88
C LEU A 118 5.37 4.50 0.80
N PHE A 119 5.68 3.58 -0.11
CA PHE A 119 5.00 2.29 -0.21
C PHE A 119 5.64 1.25 0.70
N ARG A 120 4.78 0.43 1.30
CA ARG A 120 5.13 -0.78 2.05
C ARG A 120 4.45 -1.98 1.41
N LEU A 121 5.26 -2.93 0.94
CA LEU A 121 4.80 -4.18 0.36
C LEU A 121 5.20 -5.33 1.31
N PRO A 122 4.38 -5.68 2.32
CA PRO A 122 4.69 -6.77 3.22
C PRO A 122 4.66 -8.11 2.47
N LEU A 123 5.70 -8.92 2.65
CA LEU A 123 5.87 -10.16 1.89
C LEU A 123 4.83 -11.19 2.30
N ARG A 124 4.22 -11.81 1.29
CA ARG A 124 3.30 -12.94 1.47
C ARG A 124 4.03 -14.12 2.12
N ILE A 125 3.43 -14.68 3.15
CA ILE A 125 3.96 -15.85 3.88
C ILE A 125 3.16 -17.14 3.65
N HIS A 126 1.98 -17.03 3.03
CA HIS A 126 1.10 -18.15 2.67
C HIS A 126 0.49 -17.89 1.30
N PRO A 127 0.25 -18.91 0.45
CA PRO A 127 -0.44 -18.74 -0.82
C PRO A 127 -1.78 -18.02 -0.66
N SER A 128 -2.16 -17.23 -1.66
CA SER A 128 -3.43 -16.49 -1.68
C SER A 128 -4.14 -16.63 -3.01
N GLU A 129 -5.39 -16.20 -3.09
CA GLU A 129 -6.16 -16.16 -4.34
C GLU A 129 -5.51 -15.26 -5.41
N ILE A 130 -4.63 -14.34 -5.00
CA ILE A 130 -3.92 -13.42 -5.88
C ILE A 130 -2.68 -14.10 -6.48
N CYS A 131 -1.92 -14.83 -5.67
CA CYS A 131 -0.67 -15.45 -6.09
C CYS A 131 -0.25 -16.57 -5.12
N ASP A 132 0.12 -17.72 -5.68
CA ASP A 132 0.63 -18.87 -4.92
C ASP A 132 2.13 -18.77 -4.57
N GLU A 133 2.86 -17.86 -5.23
CA GLU A 133 4.30 -17.73 -5.05
C GLU A 133 4.64 -16.99 -3.75
N ILE A 134 5.59 -17.57 -3.01
CA ILE A 134 6.19 -16.98 -1.80
C ILE A 134 7.60 -16.51 -2.12
N PHE A 135 7.82 -15.22 -1.92
CA PHE A 135 9.13 -14.58 -1.98
C PHE A 135 9.71 -14.45 -0.57
N ASN A 136 10.96 -14.88 -0.40
CA ASN A 136 11.75 -14.56 0.78
C ASN A 136 12.75 -13.46 0.45
N THR A 137 13.38 -12.90 1.49
CA THR A 137 14.37 -11.83 1.34
C THR A 137 15.52 -12.21 0.42
N THR A 138 16.00 -13.46 0.49
CA THR A 138 17.08 -13.96 -0.39
C THR A 138 16.69 -13.94 -1.87
N LYS A 139 15.49 -14.41 -2.22
CA LYS A 139 14.99 -14.37 -3.60
C LYS A 139 14.89 -12.92 -4.09
N ILE A 140 14.37 -12.01 -3.27
CA ILE A 140 14.21 -10.60 -3.62
C ILE A 140 15.57 -9.95 -3.88
N LEU A 141 16.55 -10.21 -3.02
CA LEU A 141 17.90 -9.67 -3.19
C LEU A 141 18.59 -10.16 -4.48
N ASN A 142 18.17 -11.27 -5.07
CA ASN A 142 18.68 -11.72 -6.35
C ASN A 142 18.07 -10.97 -7.56
N PHE A 143 17.01 -10.19 -7.36
CA PHE A 143 16.37 -9.37 -8.40
C PHE A 143 16.84 -7.91 -8.41
N LEU A 144 17.55 -7.46 -7.36
CA LEU A 144 18.07 -6.10 -7.20
C LEU A 144 19.56 -6.03 -7.59
#